data_AF-A0A9C8DG17-F1
#
_entry.id   AF-A0A9C8DG17-F1
#
_cell.length_a   1.000
_cell.length_b   1.000
_cell.length_c   1.000
_cell.angle_alpha   90.00
_cell.angle_beta   90.00
_cell.angle_gamma   90.00
#
_symmetry.space_group_name_H-M   'P 1'
#
loop_
_entity.id
_entity.type
_entity.pdbx_description
1 polymer ?
#
loop_
_entity_poly.entity_id
_entity_poly.type
_entity_poly.pdbx_seq_one_letter_code
_entity_poly.pdbx_strand_id
1 'polypeptide(L)'
;MTEKTKSMLWKIVFFSIFLFGIMTVVGCGGGKSAAADKPLNASERIWAKIIPVKGTTTGYKLPLSLNNTQQFIDWYNTINLTSAQRTLRDKALEPLVAPCCDEYPMSTCCCECNLSRSVWGLAAYLITEKGYTTDQLQEAILQWLHFIRPDYYVASALKKEGEIPRVFGLSTQSSCYTNHCDLPFYSKTEYLQRGGCGGMKDLVQVKTD
;
A
#
# COMPACT_ATOMS: atom_id res chain seq x y z
N MET A 1 6.52 -39.76 -51.08
CA MET A 1 7.79 -40.52 -51.21
C MET A 1 8.82 -39.77 -50.39
N THR A 2 9.52 -40.26 -49.38
CA THR A 2 9.64 -41.54 -48.65
C THR A 2 10.59 -41.13 -47.49
N GLU A 3 10.15 -41.20 -46.24
CA GLU A 3 10.51 -42.27 -45.31
C GLU A 3 12.04 -42.37 -45.02
N LYS A 4 12.48 -42.04 -43.80
CA LYS A 4 13.09 -43.01 -42.87
C LYS A 4 13.60 -42.41 -41.56
N THR A 5 12.93 -42.86 -40.50
CA THR A 5 13.40 -43.13 -39.14
C THR A 5 14.69 -43.96 -39.10
N LYS A 6 15.48 -43.80 -38.02
CA LYS A 6 16.05 -44.86 -37.14
C LYS A 6 17.14 -44.25 -36.21
N SER A 7 17.02 -44.41 -34.89
CA SER A 7 17.58 -45.56 -34.10
C SER A 7 19.07 -45.32 -33.83
N MET A 8 19.70 -45.58 -32.68
CA MET A 8 19.42 -46.30 -31.45
C MET A 8 20.72 -46.22 -30.62
N LEU A 9 20.62 -46.49 -29.32
CA LEU A 9 21.64 -47.16 -28.50
C LEU A 9 23.06 -46.56 -28.45
N TRP A 10 23.40 -45.99 -27.29
CA TRP A 10 24.60 -46.46 -26.61
C TRP A 10 24.25 -46.81 -25.16
N LYS A 11 24.31 -48.11 -24.89
CA LYS A 11 24.15 -48.74 -23.58
C LYS A 11 25.54 -49.15 -23.08
N ILE A 12 25.61 -49.35 -21.76
CA ILE A 12 26.49 -50.28 -21.00
C ILE A 12 27.88 -49.71 -20.64
N VAL A 13 28.46 -49.87 -19.45
CA VAL A 13 28.14 -50.44 -18.11
C VAL A 13 29.39 -50.12 -17.27
N PHE A 14 29.28 -49.91 -15.95
CA PHE A 14 30.22 -50.38 -14.89
C PHE A 14 29.66 -49.85 -13.56
N PHE A 15 28.75 -50.53 -12.87
CA PHE A 15 28.97 -51.67 -11.95
C PHE A 15 30.11 -51.41 -10.94
N SER A 16 29.74 -50.98 -9.73
CA SER A 16 30.45 -51.32 -8.49
C SER A 16 29.51 -51.16 -7.31
N ILE A 17 28.96 -52.30 -6.92
CA ILE A 17 28.26 -52.55 -5.67
C ILE A 17 29.30 -52.48 -4.56
N PHE A 18 29.12 -51.61 -3.56
CA PHE A 18 29.72 -51.78 -2.24
C PHE A 18 28.61 -51.81 -1.20
N LEU A 19 28.40 -53.01 -0.69
CA LEU A 19 27.44 -53.37 0.34
C LEU A 19 28.22 -53.48 1.66
N PHE A 20 28.03 -52.50 2.54
CA PHE A 20 28.33 -52.55 3.98
C PHE A 20 27.39 -51.48 4.57
N GLY A 21 26.35 -51.76 5.34
CA GLY A 21 26.24 -52.76 6.39
C GLY A 21 26.52 -52.07 7.72
N ILE A 22 25.45 -51.80 8.48
CA ILE A 22 25.35 -51.72 9.96
C ILE A 22 25.08 -50.34 10.60
N MET A 23 24.12 -50.39 11.55
CA MET A 23 23.78 -49.50 12.67
C MET A 23 22.67 -48.43 12.49
N THR A 24 21.47 -48.89 12.87
CA THR A 24 20.40 -48.19 13.58
C THR A 24 20.81 -46.90 14.30
N VAL A 25 20.18 -45.78 13.91
CA VAL A 25 19.70 -44.78 14.88
C VAL A 25 18.25 -44.48 14.53
N VAL A 26 17.35 -44.96 15.40
CA VAL A 26 15.99 -44.44 15.55
C VAL A 26 16.14 -42.98 15.99
N GLY A 27 16.19 -42.08 15.03
CA GLY A 27 16.10 -40.65 15.24
C GLY A 27 14.65 -40.22 15.03
N CYS A 28 13.84 -40.30 16.08
CA CYS A 28 12.65 -39.45 16.23
C CYS A 28 13.12 -37.99 16.26
N GLY A 29 13.34 -37.41 15.08
CA GLY A 29 13.74 -36.03 14.88
C GLY A 29 12.77 -35.36 13.93
N GLY A 30 11.48 -35.53 14.17
CA GLY A 30 10.41 -34.72 13.58
C GLY A 30 10.47 -33.29 14.11
N GLY A 31 11.59 -32.60 13.90
CA GLY A 31 11.76 -31.18 14.14
C GLY A 31 11.18 -30.38 12.99
N LYS A 32 9.89 -30.59 12.66
CA LYS A 32 9.11 -29.49 12.10
C LYS A 32 8.92 -28.54 13.27
N SER A 33 9.79 -27.53 13.38
CA SER A 33 9.45 -26.32 14.10
C SER A 33 8.21 -25.74 13.44
N ALA A 34 7.05 -26.21 13.87
CA ALA A 34 5.82 -25.46 13.80
C ALA A 34 6.04 -24.27 14.74
N ALA A 35 6.66 -23.20 14.23
CA ALA A 35 6.30 -21.89 14.68
C ALA A 35 4.79 -21.81 14.42
N ALA A 36 3.98 -22.10 15.43
CA ALA A 36 2.55 -21.91 15.34
C ALA A 36 2.36 -20.44 14.99
N ASP A 37 1.84 -20.15 13.79
CA ASP A 37 1.57 -18.80 13.35
C ASP A 37 0.75 -18.12 14.45
N LYS A 38 1.37 -17.16 15.14
CA LYS A 38 0.69 -16.39 16.18
C LYS A 38 -0.56 -15.77 15.53
N PRO A 39 -1.76 -15.93 16.12
CA PRO A 39 -2.95 -15.36 15.53
C PRO A 39 -2.80 -13.85 15.40
N LEU A 40 -3.11 -13.31 14.22
CA LEU A 40 -3.04 -11.88 13.95
C LEU A 40 -3.97 -11.12 14.88
N ASN A 41 -3.46 -10.04 15.48
CA ASN A 41 -4.27 -9.12 16.26
C ASN A 41 -5.21 -8.31 15.33
N ALA A 42 -6.18 -7.60 15.92
CA ALA A 42 -7.19 -6.86 15.15
C ALA A 42 -6.58 -5.86 14.15
N SER A 43 -5.56 -5.11 14.57
CA SER A 43 -4.86 -4.16 13.71
C SER A 43 -4.17 -4.86 12.54
N GLU A 44 -3.49 -5.99 12.78
CA GLU A 44 -2.79 -6.74 11.73
C GLU A 44 -3.76 -7.33 10.70
N ARG A 45 -4.91 -7.87 11.16
CA ARG A 45 -5.95 -8.40 10.27
C ARG A 45 -6.56 -7.30 9.40
N ILE A 46 -6.93 -6.17 10.00
CA ILE A 46 -7.48 -5.04 9.26
C ILE A 46 -6.45 -4.53 8.27
N TRP A 47 -5.20 -4.33 8.71
CA TRP A 47 -4.12 -3.88 7.84
C TRP A 47 -3.98 -4.76 6.60
N ALA A 48 -3.87 -6.08 6.78
CA ALA A 48 -3.77 -7.04 5.69
C ALA A 48 -4.98 -7.03 4.74
N LYS A 49 -6.16 -6.65 5.25
CA LYS A 49 -7.41 -6.60 4.48
C LYS A 49 -7.54 -5.32 3.64
N ILE A 50 -7.20 -4.16 4.19
CA ILE A 50 -7.55 -2.87 3.58
C ILE A 50 -6.37 -2.07 3.03
N ILE A 51 -5.14 -2.36 3.45
CA ILE A 51 -3.97 -1.60 3.04
C ILE A 51 -3.35 -2.28 1.80
N PRO A 52 -3.31 -1.59 0.65
CA PRO A 52 -2.69 -2.14 -0.54
C PRO A 52 -1.19 -2.42 -0.34
N VAL A 53 -0.70 -3.49 -0.95
CA VAL A 53 0.72 -3.86 -0.89
C VAL A 53 1.54 -2.88 -1.74
N LYS A 54 2.67 -2.38 -1.20
CA LYS A 54 3.65 -1.58 -1.94
C LYS A 54 4.06 -2.29 -3.23
N GLY A 55 4.13 -1.55 -4.33
CA GLY A 55 4.47 -2.08 -5.65
C GLY A 55 3.30 -2.67 -6.43
N THR A 56 2.10 -2.79 -5.84
CA THR A 56 0.90 -3.22 -6.57
C THR A 56 0.62 -2.27 -7.74
N THR A 57 0.50 -2.81 -8.94
CA THR A 57 0.11 -2.04 -10.13
C THR A 57 -1.34 -1.61 -10.03
N THR A 58 -1.60 -0.32 -10.16
CA THR A 58 -2.96 0.24 -10.12
C THR A 58 -3.64 0.18 -11.48
N GLY A 59 -4.96 0.45 -11.53
CA GLY A 59 -5.70 0.59 -12.79
C GLY A 59 -5.13 1.67 -13.73
N TYR A 60 -4.43 2.67 -13.18
CA TYR A 60 -3.75 3.73 -13.93
C TYR A 60 -2.29 3.42 -14.29
N LYS A 61 -1.88 2.15 -14.15
CA LYS A 61 -0.59 1.59 -14.59
C LYS A 61 0.65 2.16 -13.91
N LEU A 62 0.50 2.79 -12.75
CA LEU A 62 1.62 3.15 -11.88
C LEU A 62 1.63 2.21 -10.67
N PRO A 63 2.79 1.76 -10.18
CA PRO A 63 2.86 0.97 -8.96
C PRO A 63 2.57 1.85 -7.74
N LEU A 64 1.90 1.31 -6.71
CA LEU A 64 1.75 2.00 -5.44
C LEU A 64 3.11 2.18 -4.75
N SER A 65 3.61 3.42 -4.79
CA SER A 65 4.93 3.79 -4.29
C SER A 65 4.92 5.23 -3.82
N LEU A 66 5.54 5.50 -2.66
CA LEU A 66 5.73 6.85 -2.15
C LEU A 66 6.67 7.69 -3.04
N ASN A 67 7.46 7.05 -3.91
CA ASN A 67 8.29 7.76 -4.89
C ASN A 67 7.43 8.50 -5.93
N ASN A 68 6.17 8.12 -6.12
CA ASN A 68 5.28 8.81 -7.04
C ASN A 68 4.75 10.12 -6.46
N THR A 69 4.86 10.34 -5.14
CA THR A 69 4.24 11.49 -4.49
C THR A 69 4.74 12.81 -5.09
N GLN A 70 6.05 12.93 -5.38
CA GLN A 70 6.57 14.15 -6.01
C GLN A 70 5.90 14.39 -7.36
N GLN A 71 5.82 13.37 -8.22
CA GLN A 71 5.17 13.49 -9.53
C GLN A 71 3.69 13.89 -9.39
N PHE A 72 2.99 13.37 -8.38
CA PHE A 72 1.60 13.74 -8.14
C PHE A 72 1.48 15.20 -7.69
N ILE A 73 2.38 15.68 -6.83
CA ILE A 73 2.46 17.10 -6.46
C ILE A 73 2.80 17.97 -7.68
N ASP A 74 3.68 17.51 -8.56
CA ASP A 74 4.04 18.22 -9.78
C ASP A 74 2.83 18.34 -10.72
N TRP A 75 2.00 17.30 -10.84
CA TRP A 75 0.75 17.36 -11.58
C TRP A 75 -0.27 18.33 -10.97
N TYR A 76 -0.34 18.43 -9.65
CA TYR A 76 -1.18 19.45 -9.00
C TYR A 76 -0.76 20.87 -9.41
N ASN A 77 0.54 21.12 -9.55
CA ASN A 77 1.07 22.43 -9.93
C ASN A 77 0.96 22.73 -11.44
N THR A 78 0.85 21.70 -12.29
CA THR A 78 1.01 21.85 -13.75
C THR A 78 -0.26 21.56 -14.55
N ILE A 79 -1.18 20.74 -14.03
CA ILE A 79 -2.41 20.37 -14.72
C ILE A 79 -3.55 21.31 -14.31
N ASN A 80 -4.00 22.12 -15.26
CA ASN A 80 -5.15 23.01 -15.07
C ASN A 80 -6.45 22.30 -15.45
N LEU A 81 -7.30 22.03 -14.46
CA LEU A 81 -8.63 21.50 -14.70
C LEU A 81 -9.58 22.58 -15.26
N THR A 82 -10.43 22.20 -16.20
CA THR A 82 -11.62 22.99 -16.57
C THR A 82 -12.65 22.99 -15.44
N SER A 83 -13.67 23.85 -15.51
CA SER A 83 -14.73 23.87 -14.50
C SER A 83 -15.50 22.54 -14.43
N ALA A 84 -15.80 21.91 -15.57
CA ALA A 84 -16.45 20.60 -15.59
C ALA A 84 -15.58 19.50 -14.94
N GLN A 85 -14.27 19.52 -15.21
CA GLN A 85 -13.34 18.57 -14.61
C GLN A 85 -13.18 18.78 -13.09
N ARG A 86 -13.18 20.04 -12.61
CA ARG A 86 -13.23 20.33 -11.17
C ARG A 86 -14.49 19.78 -10.51
N THR A 87 -15.66 19.97 -11.11
CA THR A 87 -16.92 19.40 -10.60
C THR A 87 -16.87 17.88 -10.53
N LEU A 88 -16.30 17.22 -11.54
CA LEU A 88 -16.11 15.77 -11.52
C LEU A 88 -15.17 15.33 -10.39
N ARG A 89 -14.01 16.00 -10.25
CA ARG A 89 -13.08 15.77 -9.14
C ARG A 89 -13.77 15.92 -7.80
N ASP A 90 -14.44 17.04 -7.57
CA ASP A 90 -15.05 17.36 -6.28
C ASP A 90 -16.13 16.33 -5.93
N LYS A 91 -16.95 15.93 -6.90
CA LYS A 91 -17.94 14.86 -6.71
C LYS A 91 -17.30 13.52 -6.32
N ALA A 92 -16.16 13.17 -6.90
CA ALA A 92 -15.45 11.92 -6.59
C ALA A 92 -14.74 11.96 -5.24
N LEU A 93 -14.28 13.14 -4.81
CA LEU A 93 -13.53 13.33 -3.58
C LEU A 93 -14.41 13.66 -2.36
N GLU A 94 -15.64 14.16 -2.56
CA GLU A 94 -16.58 14.50 -1.49
C GLU A 94 -16.85 13.34 -0.50
N PRO A 95 -17.01 12.08 -0.94
CA PRO A 95 -17.26 10.97 0.00
C PRO A 95 -16.01 10.50 0.75
N LEU A 96 -14.83 10.98 0.37
CA LEU A 96 -13.55 10.56 0.93
C LEU A 96 -13.14 11.56 2.01
N VAL A 97 -12.82 11.10 3.21
CA VAL A 97 -12.29 11.99 4.27
C VAL A 97 -10.86 12.42 3.94
N ALA A 98 -10.46 13.62 4.39
CA ALA A 98 -9.07 14.04 4.43
C ALA A 98 -8.39 13.44 5.68
N PRO A 99 -7.47 12.45 5.57
CA PRO A 99 -6.93 11.75 6.76
C PRO A 99 -6.13 12.62 7.74
N CYS A 100 -5.74 13.82 7.32
CA CYS A 100 -5.04 14.80 8.15
C CYS A 100 -5.99 15.72 8.95
N CYS A 101 -7.26 15.80 8.57
CA CYS A 101 -8.34 16.57 9.22
C CYS A 101 -9.69 15.97 8.80
N ASP A 102 -10.10 14.88 9.44
CA ASP A 102 -11.20 14.02 8.99
C ASP A 102 -12.60 14.61 9.21
N GLU A 103 -12.67 15.81 9.76
CA GLU A 103 -13.87 16.65 9.78
C GLU A 103 -14.20 17.21 8.39
N TYR A 104 -13.25 17.18 7.45
CA TYR A 104 -13.40 17.70 6.09
C TYR A 104 -13.27 16.59 5.05
N PRO A 105 -14.02 16.68 3.94
CA PRO A 105 -13.82 15.79 2.80
C PRO A 105 -12.53 16.15 2.05
N MET A 106 -12.05 15.21 1.25
CA MET A 106 -10.83 15.32 0.47
C MET A 106 -10.99 16.32 -0.69
N SER A 107 -12.22 16.66 -1.07
CA SER A 107 -12.57 17.74 -2.01
C SER A 107 -12.23 19.13 -1.46
N THR A 108 -12.38 19.33 -0.14
CA THR A 108 -12.23 20.63 0.54
C THR A 108 -11.29 20.58 1.74
N CYS A 109 -10.27 19.71 1.66
CA CYS A 109 -9.28 19.53 2.72
C CYS A 109 -8.79 20.87 3.28
N CYS A 110 -8.73 20.95 4.61
CA CYS A 110 -8.45 22.16 5.40
C CYS A 110 -7.15 22.89 5.03
N CYS A 111 -6.21 22.21 4.37
CA CYS A 111 -4.93 22.79 3.95
C CYS A 111 -4.38 22.17 2.65
N GLU A 112 -3.58 22.96 1.93
CA GLU A 112 -2.82 22.52 0.76
C GLU A 112 -1.47 21.90 1.18
N CYS A 113 -1.50 20.88 2.04
CA CYS A 113 -0.32 20.11 2.40
C CYS A 113 0.07 19.12 1.29
N ASN A 114 1.22 18.47 1.42
CA ASN A 114 1.67 17.51 0.40
C ASN A 114 0.74 16.30 0.25
N LEU A 115 -0.06 15.96 1.27
CA LEU A 115 -1.08 14.93 1.15
C LEU A 115 -2.17 15.35 0.17
N SER A 116 -2.78 16.53 0.39
CA SER A 116 -3.84 17.05 -0.48
C SER A 116 -3.31 17.36 -1.88
N ARG A 117 -2.12 17.94 -2.02
CA ARG A 117 -1.48 18.15 -3.33
C ARG A 117 -1.27 16.84 -4.09
N SER A 118 -0.78 15.78 -3.43
CA SER A 118 -0.61 14.48 -4.09
C SER A 118 -1.94 13.88 -4.56
N VAL A 119 -3.00 14.00 -3.75
CA VAL A 119 -4.34 13.50 -4.10
C VAL A 119 -4.93 14.30 -5.26
N TRP A 120 -4.89 15.63 -5.18
CA TRP A 120 -5.48 16.51 -6.18
C TRP A 120 -4.74 16.47 -7.51
N GLY A 121 -3.41 16.31 -7.49
CA GLY A 121 -2.62 16.18 -8.70
C GLY A 121 -2.75 14.81 -9.36
N LEU A 122 -2.81 13.72 -8.58
CA LEU A 122 -3.19 12.40 -9.12
C LEU A 122 -4.59 12.47 -9.74
N ALA A 123 -5.56 13.08 -9.05
CA ALA A 123 -6.90 13.23 -9.57
C ALA A 123 -6.92 14.04 -10.89
N ALA A 124 -6.15 15.12 -10.95
CA ALA A 124 -6.05 15.93 -12.16
C ALA A 124 -5.54 15.09 -13.35
N TYR A 125 -4.45 14.35 -13.17
CA TYR A 125 -3.89 13.45 -14.18
C TYR A 125 -4.89 12.38 -14.64
N LEU A 126 -5.59 11.72 -13.71
CA LEU A 126 -6.54 10.67 -14.04
C LEU A 126 -7.73 11.21 -14.85
N ILE A 127 -8.17 12.43 -14.56
CA ILE A 127 -9.24 13.07 -15.32
C ILE A 127 -8.74 13.48 -16.71
N THR A 128 -7.59 14.16 -16.82
CA THR A 128 -7.15 14.75 -18.09
C THR A 128 -6.52 13.71 -19.03
N GLU A 129 -5.65 12.85 -18.51
CA GLU A 129 -4.85 11.94 -19.32
C GLU A 129 -5.46 10.55 -19.45
N LYS A 130 -6.29 10.15 -18.47
CA LYS A 130 -6.91 8.81 -18.45
C LYS A 130 -8.42 8.82 -18.68
N GLY A 131 -9.06 9.99 -18.67
CA GLY A 131 -10.51 10.10 -18.91
C GLY A 131 -11.35 9.39 -17.85
N TYR A 132 -10.89 9.36 -16.60
CA TYR A 132 -11.59 8.65 -15.52
C TYR A 132 -12.96 9.26 -15.24
N THR A 133 -13.95 8.39 -15.00
CA THR A 133 -15.26 8.78 -14.47
C THR A 133 -15.18 9.10 -12.97
N THR A 134 -16.26 9.64 -12.40
CA THR A 134 -16.34 9.89 -10.94
C THR A 134 -16.04 8.64 -10.12
N ASP A 135 -16.61 7.49 -10.47
CA ASP A 135 -16.48 6.26 -9.68
C ASP A 135 -15.06 5.68 -9.78
N GLN A 136 -14.49 5.66 -10.99
CA GLN A 136 -13.10 5.22 -11.22
C GLN A 136 -12.11 6.11 -10.47
N LEU A 137 -12.36 7.42 -10.45
CA LEU A 137 -11.54 8.37 -9.74
C LEU A 137 -11.64 8.16 -8.23
N GLN A 138 -12.84 8.01 -7.68
CA GLN A 138 -13.06 7.78 -6.25
C GLN A 138 -12.33 6.51 -5.79
N GLU A 139 -12.44 5.41 -6.55
CA GLU A 139 -11.75 4.16 -6.24
C GLU A 139 -10.22 4.32 -6.25
N ALA A 140 -9.68 4.94 -7.30
CA ALA A 140 -8.25 5.14 -7.43
C ALA A 140 -7.66 6.04 -6.33
N ILE A 141 -8.39 7.09 -5.94
CA ILE A 141 -7.96 7.98 -4.86
C ILE A 141 -8.09 7.30 -3.50
N LEU A 142 -9.15 6.54 -3.26
CA LEU A 142 -9.27 5.77 -2.01
C LEU A 142 -8.12 4.76 -1.87
N GLN A 143 -7.75 4.07 -2.96
CA GLN A 143 -6.59 3.18 -2.98
C GLN A 143 -5.30 3.92 -2.63
N TRP A 144 -5.08 5.11 -3.20
CA TRP A 144 -3.92 5.95 -2.87
C TRP A 144 -3.93 6.38 -1.40
N LEU A 145 -5.08 6.83 -0.89
CA LEU A 145 -5.25 7.26 0.49
C LEU A 145 -4.97 6.13 1.49
N HIS A 146 -5.49 4.93 1.24
CA HIS A 146 -5.17 3.74 2.04
C HIS A 146 -3.66 3.44 2.03
N PHE A 147 -2.99 3.65 0.91
CA PHE A 147 -1.56 3.39 0.79
C PHE A 147 -0.70 4.46 1.50
N ILE A 148 -1.03 5.75 1.37
CA ILE A 148 -0.22 6.87 1.87
C ILE A 148 -0.49 7.19 3.35
N ARG A 149 -1.70 6.94 3.85
CA ARG A 149 -2.10 7.12 5.26
C ARG A 149 -2.72 5.85 5.86
N PRO A 150 -2.00 4.72 5.85
CA PRO A 150 -2.56 3.45 6.30
C PRO A 150 -2.91 3.46 7.79
N ASP A 151 -2.16 4.22 8.60
CA ASP A 151 -2.42 4.42 10.03
C ASP A 151 -3.83 4.92 10.31
N TYR A 152 -4.27 5.94 9.56
CA TYR A 152 -5.60 6.54 9.73
C TYR A 152 -6.70 5.53 9.40
N TYR A 153 -6.59 4.85 8.25
CA TYR A 153 -7.64 3.95 7.79
C TYR A 153 -7.76 2.70 8.67
N VAL A 154 -6.62 2.16 9.15
CA VAL A 154 -6.65 1.06 10.13
C VAL A 154 -7.24 1.53 11.46
N ALA A 155 -6.87 2.72 11.94
CA ALA A 155 -7.45 3.30 13.16
C ALA A 155 -8.98 3.51 13.03
N SER A 156 -9.43 4.01 11.88
CA SER A 156 -10.86 4.25 11.60
C SER A 156 -11.63 2.94 11.54
N ALA A 157 -11.08 1.91 10.88
CA ALA A 157 -11.68 0.58 10.83
C ALA A 157 -11.74 -0.10 12.21
N LEU A 158 -10.69 0.01 13.02
CA LEU A 158 -10.69 -0.49 14.41
C LEU A 158 -11.82 0.13 15.22
N LYS A 159 -12.01 1.46 15.16
CA LYS A 159 -13.12 2.13 15.84
C LYS A 159 -14.48 1.61 15.40
N LYS A 160 -14.66 1.35 14.11
CA LYS A 160 -15.91 0.79 13.57
C LYS A 160 -16.19 -0.63 14.07
N GLU A 161 -15.14 -1.40 14.38
CA GLU A 161 -15.24 -2.73 15.01
C GLU A 161 -15.35 -2.68 16.54
N GLY A 162 -15.42 -1.48 17.15
CA GLY A 162 -15.51 -1.31 18.61
C GLY A 162 -14.17 -1.40 19.35
N GLU A 163 -13.07 -1.47 18.62
CA GLU A 163 -11.71 -1.52 19.18
C GLU A 163 -11.17 -0.12 19.52
N ILE A 164 -10.19 -0.04 20.43
CA ILE A 164 -9.52 1.20 20.80
C ILE A 164 -8.18 1.31 20.04
N PRO A 165 -8.04 2.16 19.00
CA PRO A 165 -6.83 2.19 18.15
C PRO A 165 -5.53 2.46 18.91
N ARG A 166 -5.60 3.24 19.99
CA ARG A 166 -4.42 3.60 20.79
C ARG A 166 -3.74 2.38 21.42
N VAL A 167 -4.48 1.29 21.69
CA VAL A 167 -3.90 0.01 22.16
C VAL A 167 -2.92 -0.57 21.15
N PHE A 168 -3.10 -0.26 19.87
CA PHE A 168 -2.26 -0.70 18.76
C PHE A 168 -1.26 0.39 18.30
N GLY A 169 -1.12 1.48 19.05
CA GLY A 169 -0.27 2.62 18.66
C GLY A 169 -0.81 3.43 17.48
N LEU A 170 -2.11 3.32 17.19
CA LEU A 170 -2.79 4.00 16.09
C LEU A 170 -3.72 5.12 16.59
N SER A 171 -4.03 6.08 15.71
CA SER A 171 -4.91 7.20 16.03
C SER A 171 -5.63 7.72 14.79
N THR A 172 -6.87 8.16 14.95
CA THR A 172 -7.57 8.97 13.93
C THR A 172 -7.46 10.46 14.22
N GLN A 173 -6.64 10.87 15.20
CA GLN A 173 -6.48 12.28 15.52
C GLN A 173 -5.87 13.02 14.32
N SER A 174 -6.47 14.16 14.00
CA SER A 174 -6.03 15.10 12.98
C SER A 174 -4.54 15.42 13.10
N SER A 175 -3.79 15.20 12.01
CA SER A 175 -2.40 15.65 11.89
C SER A 175 -2.30 17.18 11.99
N CYS A 176 -3.36 17.90 11.59
CA CYS A 176 -3.46 19.36 11.68
C CYS A 176 -3.51 19.85 13.14
N TYR A 177 -4.31 19.21 14.00
CA TYR A 177 -4.45 19.60 15.41
C TYR A 177 -3.38 19.01 16.33
N THR A 178 -2.49 18.16 15.79
CA THR A 178 -1.43 17.49 16.56
C THR A 178 -0.02 17.93 16.16
N ASN A 179 0.11 19.01 15.38
CA ASN A 179 1.40 19.52 14.87
C ASN A 179 2.22 18.47 14.09
N HIS A 180 1.54 17.58 13.37
CA HIS A 180 2.17 16.53 12.56
C HIS A 180 2.19 16.85 11.07
N CYS A 181 1.78 18.07 10.67
CA CYS A 181 1.77 18.46 9.25
C CYS A 181 3.14 18.36 8.57
N ASP A 182 4.20 18.78 9.28
CA ASP A 182 5.58 18.75 8.77
C ASP A 182 6.28 17.39 8.94
N LEU A 183 5.55 16.36 9.38
CA LEU A 183 6.05 15.00 9.45
C LEU A 183 5.82 14.25 8.12
N PRO A 184 6.61 13.20 7.82
CA PRO A 184 6.37 12.33 6.67
C PRO A 184 4.97 11.68 6.73
N PHE A 185 4.42 11.28 5.58
CA PHE A 185 3.06 10.73 5.49
C PHE A 185 2.80 9.59 6.47
N TYR A 186 3.73 8.65 6.56
CA TYR A 186 3.65 7.53 7.48
C TYR A 186 5.04 7.07 7.84
N SER A 187 5.29 6.88 9.13
CA SER A 187 6.48 6.24 9.65
C SER A 187 6.08 5.12 10.62
N LYS A 188 6.67 3.94 10.43
CA LYS A 188 6.56 2.82 11.36
C LYS A 188 7.86 2.76 12.14
N THR A 189 7.81 3.17 13.41
CA THR A 189 8.90 2.90 14.35
C THR A 189 8.55 1.68 15.20
N GLU A 190 9.52 1.12 15.92
CA GLU A 190 9.31 0.01 16.87
C GLU A 190 8.21 0.32 17.90
N TYR A 191 8.06 1.61 18.27
CA TYR A 191 7.20 2.02 19.37
C TYR A 191 5.90 2.72 18.94
N LEU A 192 5.85 3.31 17.74
CA LEU A 192 4.73 4.16 17.30
C LEU A 192 4.56 4.13 15.78
N GLN A 193 3.29 4.06 15.36
CA GLN A 193 2.86 4.33 14.00
C GLN A 193 2.28 5.74 13.96
N ARG A 194 3.01 6.70 13.37
CA ARG A 194 2.55 8.09 13.25
C ARG A 194 2.62 8.55 11.80
N GLY A 195 1.50 9.07 11.32
CA GLY A 195 1.39 9.71 10.02
C GLY A 195 1.25 11.23 10.12
N GLY A 196 1.98 11.93 9.25
CA GLY A 196 1.89 13.36 9.02
C GLY A 196 1.18 13.70 7.71
N CYS A 197 1.44 14.92 7.23
CA CYS A 197 0.92 15.40 5.95
C CYS A 197 1.97 15.40 4.83
N GLY A 198 3.16 14.86 5.09
CA GLY A 198 4.28 14.84 4.15
C GLY A 198 4.96 16.20 3.96
N GLY A 199 4.75 17.15 4.87
CA GLY A 199 5.23 18.52 4.75
C GLY A 199 4.17 19.51 4.24
N MET A 200 4.32 20.77 4.65
CA MET A 200 3.49 21.88 4.17
C MET A 200 4.09 22.59 2.93
N LYS A 201 5.41 22.56 2.78
CA LYS A 201 6.14 23.18 1.66
C LYS A 201 6.86 22.11 0.86
N ASP A 202 8.01 21.66 1.38
CA ASP A 202 8.82 20.63 0.75
C ASP A 202 8.34 19.24 1.14
N LEU A 203 8.49 18.28 0.22
CA LEU A 203 8.14 16.90 0.47
C LEU A 203 9.09 16.28 1.50
N VAL A 204 8.53 15.93 2.66
CA VAL A 204 9.26 15.24 3.73
C VAL A 204 9.26 13.74 3.44
N GLN A 205 10.41 13.23 3.03
CA GLN A 205 10.60 11.83 2.65
C GLN A 205 10.41 10.91 3.86
N VAL A 206 9.76 9.77 3.63
CA VAL A 206 9.77 8.67 4.60
C VAL A 206 11.18 8.07 4.57
N LYS A 207 11.87 8.07 5.71
CA LYS A 207 13.11 7.31 5.85
C LYS A 207 12.74 5.83 5.76
N THR A 208 13.10 5.17 4.68
CA THR A 208 13.03 3.71 4.58
C THR A 208 14.35 3.17 5.09
N ASP A 209 14.30 2.58 6.28
CA ASP A 209 15.37 1.70 6.77
C ASP A 209 15.46 0.42 5.92
#